data_AF-A0A4R5KCP2-F1
#
_entry.id   AF-A0A4R5KCP2-F1
#
_cell.length_a   1.000
_cell.length_b   1.000
_cell.length_c   1.000
_cell.angle_alpha   90.00
_cell.angle_beta   90.00
_cell.angle_gamma   90.00
#
_symmetry.space_group_name_H-M   'P 1'
#
loop_
_entity.id
_entity.type
_entity.pdbx_description
1 polymer ?
#
loop_
_entity_poly.entity_id
_entity_poly.type
_entity_poly.pdbx_seq_one_letter_code
_entity_poly.pdbx_strand_id
1 'polypeptide(L)'
;MPWWTWILLWVALIAVTLLCYVFMGIRLFRKFMAMLHEFSAAGEELGRPLHPSLSVEDDGVPSSKVFGAAVFASPEQMRHDYVTAKASRREVRRQRRVKRKAERGQPQSLHDIEFS
;
A
#
# COMPACT_ATOMS: atom_id res chain seq x y z
N MET A 1 54.32 6.42 -21.22
CA MET A 1 52.98 7.04 -21.25
C MET A 1 51.96 5.95 -21.54
N PRO A 2 51.34 5.36 -20.50
CA PRO A 2 50.50 4.18 -20.68
C PRO A 2 49.15 4.60 -21.28
N TRP A 3 49.04 4.60 -22.60
CA TRP A 3 47.78 4.80 -23.34
C TRP A 3 46.68 3.88 -22.76
N TRP A 4 46.99 2.63 -22.41
CA TRP A 4 46.07 1.66 -21.83
C TRP A 4 45.17 2.18 -20.69
N THR A 5 45.69 3.05 -19.83
CA THR A 5 44.91 3.64 -18.72
C THR A 5 43.70 4.43 -19.22
N TRP A 6 43.79 5.06 -20.38
CA TRP A 6 42.70 5.81 -20.99
C TRP A 6 41.53 4.89 -21.37
N ILE A 7 41.83 3.75 -22.01
CA ILE A 7 40.82 2.77 -22.41
C ILE A 7 40.13 2.18 -21.18
N LEU A 8 40.89 1.85 -20.13
CA LEU A 8 40.32 1.32 -18.89
C LEU A 8 39.36 2.31 -18.23
N LEU A 9 39.66 3.61 -18.31
CA LEU A 9 38.81 4.68 -17.79
C LEU A 9 37.46 4.71 -18.52
N TRP A 10 37.47 4.66 -19.86
CA TRP A 10 36.24 4.62 -20.66
C TRP A 10 35.41 3.37 -20.39
N VAL A 11 36.05 2.20 -20.32
CA VAL A 11 35.36 0.94 -20.03
C VAL A 11 34.72 0.99 -18.64
N ALA A 12 35.43 1.47 -17.62
CA ALA A 12 34.87 1.64 -16.29
C ALA A 12 33.68 2.60 -16.29
N LEU A 13 33.78 3.73 -17.00
CA LEU A 13 32.70 4.72 -17.11
C LEU A 13 31.44 4.12 -17.76
N ILE A 14 31.61 3.37 -18.86
CA ILE A 14 30.54 2.68 -19.57
C ILE A 14 29.93 1.58 -18.70
N ALA A 15 30.76 0.78 -18.02
CA ALA A 15 30.29 -0.29 -17.15
C ALA A 15 29.43 0.26 -16.01
N VAL A 16 29.86 1.36 -15.37
CA VAL A 16 29.08 2.01 -14.30
C VAL A 16 27.76 2.59 -14.83
N THR A 17 27.77 3.25 -15.99
CA THR A 17 26.52 3.77 -16.58
C THR A 17 25.57 2.64 -16.95
N LEU A 18 26.07 1.57 -17.57
CA LEU A 18 25.27 0.40 -17.94
C LEU A 18 24.69 -0.30 -16.70
N LEU A 19 25.49 -0.44 -15.64
CA LEU A 19 25.01 -0.97 -14.36
C LEU A 19 23.87 -0.13 -13.79
N CYS A 20 24.02 1.20 -13.79
CA CYS A 20 22.96 2.12 -13.37
C CYS A 20 21.70 1.97 -14.22
N TYR A 21 21.83 1.89 -15.55
CA TYR A 21 20.69 1.69 -16.44
C TYR A 21 19.98 0.36 -16.21
N VAL A 22 20.72 -0.74 -16.04
CA VAL A 22 20.14 -2.05 -15.75
C VAL A 22 19.44 -2.05 -14.39
N PHE A 23 20.07 -1.47 -13.36
CA PHE A 23 19.46 -1.36 -12.04
C PHE A 23 18.17 -0.52 -12.07
N MET A 24 18.22 0.64 -12.73
CA MET A 24 17.07 1.52 -12.89
C MET A 24 15.97 0.84 -13.72
N GLY A 25 16.36 0.16 -14.80
CA GLY A 25 15.47 -0.60 -15.68
C GLY A 25 14.74 -1.70 -14.92
N ILE A 26 15.46 -2.56 -14.18
CA ILE A 26 14.85 -3.61 -13.36
C ILE A 26 13.92 -3.01 -12.30
N ARG A 27 14.34 -1.94 -11.62
CA ARG A 27 13.53 -1.28 -10.60
C ARG A 27 12.24 -0.71 -11.19
N LEU A 28 12.32 -0.07 -12.35
CA LEU A 28 11.18 0.52 -13.03
C LEU A 28 10.26 -0.57 -13.60
N PHE A 29 10.84 -1.59 -14.22
CA PHE A 29 10.12 -2.72 -14.80
C PHE A 29 9.32 -3.48 -13.75
N ARG A 30 9.89 -3.75 -12.57
CA ARG A 30 9.15 -4.39 -11.46
C ARG A 30 7.94 -3.57 -11.02
N LYS A 31 8.08 -2.25 -10.95
CA LYS A 31 6.97 -1.34 -10.59
C LYS A 31 5.92 -1.26 -11.70
N PHE A 32 6.36 -1.18 -12.95
CA PHE A 32 5.49 -1.12 -14.11
C PHE A 32 4.69 -2.42 -14.28
N MET A 33 5.31 -3.58 -14.05
CA MET A 33 4.61 -4.87 -14.06
C MET A 33 3.59 -5.00 -12.93
N ALA A 34 3.87 -4.46 -11.73
CA ALA A 34 2.88 -4.40 -10.67
C ALA A 34 1.66 -3.55 -11.09
N MET A 35 1.91 -2.39 -11.70
CA MET A 35 0.86 -1.53 -12.23
C MET A 35 0.09 -2.23 -13.36
N LEU A 36 0.76 -2.86 -14.32
CA LEU A 36 0.11 -3.62 -15.39
C LEU A 36 -0.77 -4.76 -14.86
N HIS A 37 -0.34 -5.45 -13.80
CA HIS A 37 -1.13 -6.50 -13.17
C HIS A 37 -2.41 -5.93 -12.54
N GLU A 38 -2.32 -4.78 -11.87
CA GLU A 38 -3.49 -4.06 -11.34
C GLU A 38 -4.42 -3.58 -12.47
N PHE A 39 -3.86 -3.05 -13.56
CA PHE A 39 -4.63 -2.64 -14.74
C PHE A 39 -5.27 -3.82 -15.47
N SER A 40 -4.60 -4.98 -15.54
CA SER A 40 -5.16 -6.19 -16.15
C SER A 40 -6.32 -6.73 -15.32
N ALA A 41 -6.20 -6.74 -13.99
CA ALA A 41 -7.28 -7.14 -13.10
C ALA A 41 -8.50 -6.21 -13.24
N ALA A 42 -8.28 -4.89 -13.31
CA ALA A 42 -9.35 -3.92 -13.56
C ALA A 42 -9.91 -4.02 -15.00
N GLY A 43 -9.07 -4.38 -15.97
CA GLY A 43 -9.48 -4.63 -17.36
C GLY A 43 -10.39 -5.86 -17.48
N GLU A 44 -10.17 -6.90 -16.69
CA GLU A 44 -11.07 -8.05 -16.58
C GLU A 44 -12.44 -7.67 -15.99
N GLU A 45 -12.48 -6.74 -15.04
CA GLU A 45 -13.75 -6.20 -14.52
C GLU A 45 -14.50 -5.35 -15.54
N LEU A 46 -13.79 -4.55 -16.35
CA LEU A 46 -14.36 -3.77 -17.46
C LEU A 46 -14.82 -4.66 -18.63
N GLY A 47 -14.16 -5.80 -18.83
CA GLY A 47 -14.48 -6.77 -19.87
C GLY A 47 -15.60 -7.74 -19.49
N ARG A 48 -16.02 -7.79 -18.22
CA ARG A 48 -17.19 -8.56 -17.81
C ARG A 48 -18.41 -7.84 -18.36
N PRO A 49 -19.12 -8.41 -19.37
CA PRO A 49 -20.32 -7.77 -19.88
C PRO A 49 -21.29 -7.61 -18.71
N LEU A 50 -21.76 -6.37 -18.49
CA LEU A 50 -22.80 -6.04 -17.53
C LEU A 50 -23.99 -6.96 -17.81
N HIS A 51 -24.06 -8.09 -17.12
CA HIS A 51 -25.27 -8.84 -16.97
C HIS A 51 -26.02 -8.12 -15.84
N PRO A 52 -27.12 -7.40 -16.14
CA PRO A 52 -27.90 -6.75 -15.10
C PRO A 52 -28.66 -7.85 -14.37
N SER A 53 -28.02 -8.47 -13.38
CA SER A 53 -28.71 -9.29 -12.40
C SER A 53 -29.04 -8.39 -11.23
N LEU A 54 -30.24 -7.82 -11.33
CA LEU A 54 -31.02 -7.39 -10.19
C LEU A 54 -31.03 -8.50 -9.14
N SER A 55 -30.38 -8.28 -8.00
CA SER A 55 -30.71 -8.96 -6.73
C SER A 55 -30.16 -8.13 -5.58
N VAL A 56 -31.10 -7.52 -4.88
CA VAL A 56 -30.95 -6.95 -3.55
C VAL A 56 -30.67 -8.09 -2.59
N GLU A 57 -29.60 -8.03 -1.80
CA GLU A 57 -29.56 -8.65 -0.47
C GLU A 57 -28.47 -7.97 0.38
N ASP A 58 -28.88 -7.50 1.55
CA ASP A 58 -28.10 -6.89 2.61
C ASP A 58 -27.40 -8.00 3.42
N ASP A 59 -26.08 -8.02 3.43
CA ASP A 59 -25.31 -8.85 4.37
C ASP A 59 -24.01 -8.13 4.76
N GLY A 60 -23.87 -7.86 6.06
CA GLY A 60 -22.84 -7.02 6.68
C GLY A 60 -21.41 -7.55 6.60
N VAL A 61 -20.83 -7.55 5.41
CA VAL A 61 -19.41 -7.84 5.15
C VAL A 61 -18.61 -6.53 5.13
N PRO A 62 -17.40 -6.45 5.73
CA PRO A 62 -16.62 -5.22 5.75
C PRO A 62 -16.32 -4.77 4.31
N SER A 63 -16.94 -3.67 3.93
CA SER A 63 -16.83 -3.03 2.61
C SER A 63 -15.38 -3.05 2.13
N SER A 64 -15.11 -3.88 1.12
CA SER A 64 -13.89 -3.79 0.34
C SER A 64 -13.80 -2.36 -0.15
N LYS A 65 -12.80 -1.62 0.33
CA LYS A 65 -12.66 -0.19 0.12
C LYS A 65 -12.57 0.09 -1.38
N VAL A 66 -13.71 0.36 -2.02
CA VAL A 66 -13.78 0.64 -3.45
C VAL A 66 -12.97 1.90 -3.68
N PHE A 67 -11.80 1.75 -4.31
CA PHE A 67 -10.93 2.87 -4.65
C PHE A 67 -11.71 3.76 -5.63
N GLY A 68 -12.04 4.97 -5.20
CA GLY A 68 -12.89 5.92 -5.95
C GLY A 68 -14.17 6.34 -5.23
N ALA A 69 -14.63 5.59 -4.22
CA ALA A 69 -15.84 5.92 -3.46
C ALA A 69 -15.77 7.28 -2.73
N ALA A 70 -14.55 7.76 -2.42
CA ALA A 70 -14.36 9.05 -1.76
C ALA A 70 -14.73 10.27 -2.64
N VAL A 71 -14.79 10.11 -3.97
CA VAL A 71 -15.17 11.21 -4.88
C VAL A 71 -16.69 11.41 -4.95
N PHE A 72 -17.46 10.35 -4.67
CA PHE A 72 -18.94 10.35 -4.76
C PHE A 72 -19.64 10.14 -3.41
N ALA A 73 -18.90 9.95 -2.32
CA ALA A 73 -19.48 9.79 -0.99
C ALA A 73 -20.13 11.10 -0.52
N SER A 74 -21.28 10.99 0.16
CA SER A 74 -21.92 12.16 0.76
C SER A 74 -21.03 12.72 1.90
N PRO A 75 -21.03 14.05 2.13
CA PRO A 75 -20.20 14.67 3.17
C PRO A 75 -20.39 14.07 4.58
N GLU A 76 -21.62 13.63 4.91
CA GLU A 76 -21.91 13.00 6.20
C GLU A 76 -21.30 11.60 6.32
N GLN A 77 -21.35 10.78 5.25
CA GLN A 77 -20.70 9.47 5.23
C GLN A 77 -19.18 9.61 5.40
N MET A 78 -18.56 10.58 4.72
CA MET A 78 -17.12 10.84 4.85
C MET A 78 -16.72 11.30 6.26
N ARG A 79 -17.59 12.05 6.95
CA ARG A 79 -17.37 12.44 8.36
C ARG A 79 -17.41 11.22 9.28
N HIS A 80 -18.40 10.35 9.13
CA HIS A 80 -18.50 9.12 9.90
C HIS A 80 -17.27 8.23 9.67
N ASP A 81 -16.88 7.99 8.42
CA ASP A 81 -15.70 7.21 8.07
C ASP A 81 -14.40 7.81 8.63
N TYR A 82 -14.29 9.14 8.63
CA TYR A 82 -13.15 9.82 9.21
C TYR A 82 -13.08 9.62 10.73
N VAL A 83 -14.20 9.76 11.43
CA VAL A 83 -14.26 9.59 12.89
C VAL A 83 -13.95 8.15 13.29
N THR A 84 -14.52 7.17 12.60
CA THR A 84 -14.27 5.74 12.86
C THR A 84 -12.82 5.38 12.54
N ALA A 85 -12.26 5.85 11.42
CA ALA A 85 -10.85 5.64 11.07
C ALA A 85 -9.90 6.37 12.04
N LYS A 86 -10.28 7.52 12.58
CA LYS A 86 -9.50 8.24 13.59
C LYS A 86 -9.48 7.49 14.92
N ALA A 87 -10.61 6.93 15.34
CA ALA A 87 -10.71 6.10 16.53
C ALA A 87 -9.87 4.82 16.38
N SER A 88 -9.97 4.11 15.25
CA SER A 88 -9.20 2.89 15.02
C SER A 88 -7.68 3.13 15.01
N ARG A 89 -7.22 4.24 14.42
CA ARG A 89 -5.80 4.63 14.47
C ARG A 89 -5.31 4.92 15.88
N ARG A 90 -6.15 5.52 16.73
CA ARG A 90 -5.84 5.76 18.15
C ARG A 90 -5.69 4.43 18.89
N GLU A 91 -6.60 3.49 18.64
CA GLU A 91 -6.58 2.18 19.27
C GLU A 91 -5.37 1.34 18.84
N VAL A 92 -5.05 1.30 17.55
CA VAL A 92 -3.85 0.61 17.05
C VAL A 92 -2.58 1.15 17.70
N ARG A 93 -2.47 2.47 17.92
CA ARG A 93 -1.32 3.07 18.63
C ARG A 93 -1.28 2.67 20.10
N ARG A 94 -2.44 2.61 20.76
CA ARG A 94 -2.56 2.16 22.16
C ARG A 94 -2.12 0.70 22.28
N GLN A 95 -2.68 -0.20 21.47
CA GLN A 95 -2.30 -1.61 21.44
C GLN A 95 -0.80 -1.82 21.21
N ARG A 96 -0.18 -1.06 20.30
CA ARG A 96 1.28 -1.11 20.09
C ARG A 96 2.09 -0.64 21.30
N ARG A 97 1.57 0.29 22.12
CA ARG A 97 2.24 0.71 23.37
C ARG A 97 2.09 -0.36 24.43
N VAL A 98 0.88 -0.91 24.58
CA VAL A 98 0.57 -2.00 25.50
C VAL A 98 1.43 -3.22 25.21
N LYS A 99 1.44 -3.70 23.97
CA LYS A 99 2.24 -4.86 23.55
C LYS A 99 3.73 -4.69 23.85
N ARG A 100 4.29 -3.53 23.53
CA ARG A 100 5.72 -3.23 23.82
C ARG A 100 6.02 -3.17 25.32
N LYS A 101 5.09 -2.71 26.15
CA LYS A 101 5.27 -2.69 27.62
C LYS A 101 5.13 -4.09 28.22
N ALA A 102 4.16 -4.88 27.74
CA ALA A 102 3.95 -6.26 28.14
C ALA A 102 5.17 -7.14 27.82
N GLU A 103 5.73 -7.03 26.62
CA GLU A 103 6.96 -7.75 26.22
C GLU A 103 8.17 -7.39 27.10
N ARG A 104 8.18 -6.19 27.69
CA ARG A 104 9.26 -5.70 28.57
C ARG A 104 8.97 -5.92 30.07
N GLY A 105 7.85 -6.55 30.42
CA GLY A 105 7.43 -6.74 31.81
C GLY A 105 7.20 -5.44 32.60
N GLN A 106 6.93 -4.33 31.91
CA GLN A 106 6.69 -3.04 32.56
C GLN A 106 5.24 -2.94 33.04
N PRO A 107 4.98 -2.28 34.19
CA PRO A 107 3.63 -2.10 34.70
C PRO A 107 2.78 -1.32 33.69
N GLN A 108 1.59 -1.83 33.42
CA GLN A 108 0.60 -1.26 32.51
C GLN A 108 -0.39 -0.39 33.30
N SER A 109 -0.92 0.66 32.68
CA SER A 109 -1.99 1.49 33.26
C SER A 109 -3.25 0.65 33.48
N LEU A 110 -3.92 0.80 34.62
CA LEU A 110 -5.19 0.10 34.93
C LEU A 110 -6.29 0.43 33.91
N HIS A 111 -6.34 1.69 33.45
CA HIS A 111 -7.23 2.14 32.37
C HIS A 111 -6.99 1.40 31.05
N ASP A 112 -5.85 0.70 30.88
CA ASP A 112 -5.63 -0.12 29.70
C ASP A 112 -6.21 -1.54 29.78
N ILE A 113 -6.61 -1.98 30.98
CA ILE A 113 -7.05 -3.35 31.28
C ILE A 113 -8.58 -3.43 31.41
N GLU A 114 -9.25 -2.32 31.75
CA GLU A 114 -10.71 -2.28 32.05
C GLU A 114 -11.63 -2.23 30.81
N PHE A 115 -11.09 -2.14 29.59
CA PHE A 115 -11.91 -2.17 28.37
C PHE A 115 -11.91 -3.57 27.78
N SER A 116 -12.83 -4.41 28.28
CA SER A 116 -13.23 -5.73 27.77
C SER A 116 -14.71 -5.72 27.40
#